data_AF-A0A9E8LVN4-F1
#
_entry.id   AF-A0A9E8LVN4-F1
#
_cell.length_a   1.000
_cell.length_b   1.000
_cell.length_c   1.000
_cell.angle_alpha   90.00
_cell.angle_beta   90.00
_cell.angle_gamma   90.00
#
_symmetry.space_group_name_H-M   'P 1'
#
loop_
_entity.id
_entity.type
_entity.pdbx_description
1 polymer ?
#
loop_
_entity_poly.entity_id
_entity_poly.type
_entity_poly.pdbx_seq_one_letter_code
_entity_poly.pdbx_strand_id
1 'polypeptide(L)' 'MRILYKAVNLSNDSKKQVLIQELIKMGVTKFRGKSIDSLDYYEARHALALERAKRG' A
#
# COMPACT_ATOMS: atom_id res chain seq x y z
N MET A 1 -10.98 -16.96 18.21
CA MET A 1 -10.87 -15.61 17.57
C MET A 1 -9.44 -15.03 17.45
N ARG A 2 -8.40 -15.55 18.12
CA ARG A 2 -7.01 -15.01 18.01
C ARG A 2 -6.27 -15.40 16.71
N ILE A 3 -6.71 -16.49 16.05
CA ILE A 3 -6.07 -17.06 14.86
C ILE A 3 -6.45 -16.26 13.59
N LEU A 4 -7.68 -15.75 13.51
CA LEU A 4 -8.17 -14.98 12.38
C LEU A 4 -7.40 -13.65 12.20
N TYR A 5 -7.13 -12.95 13.30
CA TYR A 5 -6.38 -11.69 13.28
C TYR A 5 -4.95 -11.85 12.76
N LYS A 6 -4.26 -12.94 13.15
CA LYS A 6 -2.90 -13.22 12.69
C LYS A 6 -2.85 -13.51 11.18
N ALA A 7 -3.81 -14.29 10.67
CA ALA A 7 -3.88 -14.61 9.25
C ALA A 7 -4.22 -13.39 8.37
N VAL A 8 -5.13 -12.53 8.84
CA VAL A 8 -5.48 -11.28 8.14
C VAL A 8 -4.30 -10.31 8.11
N ASN A 9 -3.56 -10.16 9.20
CA ASN A 9 -2.37 -9.30 9.24
C ASN A 9 -1.28 -9.79 8.27
N LEU A 10 -0.99 -11.10 8.27
CA LEU A 10 -0.04 -11.69 7.32
C LEU A 10 -0.44 -11.46 5.86
N SER A 11 -1.73 -11.62 5.54
CA SER A 11 -2.24 -11.36 4.19
C SER A 11 -2.14 -9.88 3.80
N ASN A 12 -2.36 -8.97 4.75
CA ASN A 12 -2.29 -7.53 4.52
C ASN A 12 -0.85 -7.05 4.32
N ASP A 13 0.13 -7.63 5.00
CA ASP A 13 1.55 -7.31 4.79
C ASP A 13 2.03 -7.71 3.38
N SER A 14 1.66 -8.91 2.91
CA SER A 14 1.98 -9.33 1.54
C SER A 14 1.31 -8.44 0.50
N LYS A 15 0.03 -8.09 0.70
CA LYS A 15 -0.69 -7.18 -0.20
C LYS A 15 -0.12 -5.76 -0.17
N LYS A 16 0.30 -5.26 1.01
CA LYS A 16 0.99 -3.97 1.15
C LYS A 16 2.23 -3.95 0.28
N GLN A 17 3.11 -4.97 0.34
CA GLN A 17 4.32 -4.99 -0.48
C GLN A 17 4.02 -4.91 -1.98
N VAL A 18 2.97 -5.59 -2.46
CA VAL A 18 2.55 -5.50 -3.86
C VAL A 18 2.12 -4.06 -4.23
N LEU A 19 1.34 -3.41 -3.38
CA LEU A 19 0.91 -2.02 -3.58
C LEU A 19 2.09 -1.04 -3.60
N ILE A 20 3.04 -1.22 -2.68
CA ILE A 20 4.28 -0.43 -2.62
C ILE A 20 5.09 -0.60 -3.90
N GLN A 21 5.27 -1.83 -4.38
CA GLN A 21 5.97 -2.10 -5.63
C GLN A 21 5.29 -1.45 -6.84
N GLU A 22 3.96 -1.44 -6.90
CA GLU A 22 3.24 -0.73 -7.96
C GLU A 22 3.44 0.80 -7.88
N LEU A 23 3.39 1.38 -6.68
CA LEU A 23 3.69 2.80 -6.48
C LEU A 23 5.11 3.15 -6.95
N ILE A 24 6.10 2.31 -6.60
CA ILE A 24 7.50 2.45 -7.07
C ILE A 24 7.57 2.38 -8.59
N LYS A 25 6.90 1.40 -9.23
CA LYS A 25 6.86 1.27 -10.69
C LYS A 25 6.21 2.47 -11.36
N MET A 26 5.26 3.12 -10.69
CA MET A 26 4.69 4.38 -11.15
C MET A 26 5.64 5.57 -10.93
N GLY A 27 6.76 5.42 -10.21
CA GLY A 27 7.68 6.51 -9.88
C GLY A 27 7.25 7.31 -8.64
N VAL A 28 6.31 6.79 -7.86
CA VAL A 28 5.79 7.42 -6.65
C VAL A 28 6.62 6.94 -5.46
N THR A 29 7.44 7.83 -4.90
CA THR A 29 8.32 7.53 -3.75
C THR A 29 7.83 8.16 -2.45
N LYS A 30 6.93 9.14 -2.53
CA LYS A 30 6.32 9.81 -1.39
C LYS A 30 4.83 10.00 -1.61
N PHE A 31 4.05 9.78 -0.54
CA PHE A 31 2.63 10.06 -0.51
C PHE A 31 2.29 10.87 0.73
N ARG A 32 1.61 12.01 0.55
CA ARG A 32 1.25 12.95 1.63
C ARG A 32 2.42 13.33 2.55
N GLY A 33 3.60 13.53 1.98
CA GLY A 33 4.81 13.92 2.72
C GLY A 33 5.51 12.77 3.46
N LYS A 34 4.97 11.55 3.45
CA LYS A 34 5.61 10.34 3.99
C LYS A 34 6.23 9.51 2.87
N SER A 35 7.30 8.77 3.18
CA SER A 35 7.83 7.75 2.27
C SER A 35 6.82 6.63 2.08
N ILE A 36 6.71 6.10 0.86
CA ILE A 36 5.75 5.03 0.56
C ILE A 36 6.02 3.78 1.41
N ASP A 37 7.27 3.44 1.70
CA ASP A 37 7.64 2.26 2.51
C ASP A 37 7.08 2.29 3.93
N SER A 38 6.86 3.50 4.45
CA SER A 38 6.29 3.74 5.78
C SER A 38 4.77 3.69 5.81
N LEU A 39 4.10 3.60 4.66
CA LEU A 39 2.63 3.56 4.59
C LEU A 39 2.08 2.25 5.11
N ASP A 40 0.94 2.29 5.78
CA ASP A 40 0.18 1.07 6.07
C ASP A 40 -0.53 0.52 4.81
N TYR A 41 -1.15 -0.66 4.92
CA TYR A 41 -1.86 -1.29 3.81
C TYR A 41 -2.96 -0.41 3.20
N TYR A 42 -3.73 0.30 4.04
CA TYR A 42 -4.84 1.14 3.58
C TYR A 42 -4.32 2.46 2.98
N GLU A 43 -3.29 3.05 3.56
CA GLU A 43 -2.60 4.22 3.01
C GLU A 43 -1.98 3.89 1.64
N ALA A 44 -1.27 2.77 1.50
CA ALA A 44 -0.70 2.33 0.22
C ALA A 44 -1.79 2.08 -0.84
N ARG A 45 -2.92 1.47 -0.44
CA ARG A 45 -4.06 1.23 -1.33
C ARG A 45 -4.69 2.54 -1.80
N HIS A 46 -4.84 3.51 -0.89
CA HIS A 46 -5.41 4.81 -1.22
C HIS A 46 -4.48 5.63 -2.11
N ALA A 47 -3.17 5.61 -1.84
CA ALA A 47 -2.15 6.23 -2.68
C ALA A 47 -2.21 5.70 -4.11
N LEU A 48 -2.26 4.38 -4.27
CA LEU A 48 -2.33 3.74 -5.58
C LEU A 48 -3.60 4.11 -6.34
N ALA A 49 -4.75 4.15 -5.66
CA ALA A 49 -6.02 4.54 -6.28
C ALA A 49 -5.98 5.98 -6.81
N LEU A 50 -5.43 6.92 -6.03
CA LEU A 50 -5.28 8.31 -6.45
C LEU A 50 -4.32 8.45 -7.63
N GLU A 51 -3.19 7.75 -7.61
CA GLU A 51 -2.20 7.81 -8.69
C GLU A 51 -2.72 7.20 -9.98
N ARG A 52 -3.51 6.12 -9.90
CA ARG A 52 -4.25 5.57 -11.05
C ARG A 52 -5.30 6.55 -11.58
N ALA A 53 -6.05 7.20 -10.70
CA ALA A 53 -7.07 8.19 -11.09
C ALA A 53 -6.47 9.44 -11.76
N LYS A 54 -5.24 9.83 -11.42
CA LYS A 54 -4.53 10.94 -12.09
C LYS A 54 -3.98 10.58 -13.47
N ARG A 55 -3.74 9.29 -13.74
CA ARG A 55 -3.12 8.80 -14.98
C ARG A 55 -4.12 8.21 -15.97
N GLY A 56 -5.34 7.91 -15.51
CA GLY A 56 -6.46 7.48 -16.33
C GLY A 56 -7.25 8.64 -16.89
#